data_AF-A0A3D0ETX6-F1
#
_entry.id   AF-A0A3D0ETX6-F1
#
_cell.length_a   1.000
_cell.length_b   1.000
_cell.length_c   1.000
_cell.angle_alpha   90.00
_cell.angle_beta   90.00
_cell.angle_gamma   90.00
#
_symmetry.space_group_name_H-M   'P 1'
#
loop_
_entity.id
_entity.type
_entity.pdbx_description
1 polymer ?
#
loop_
_entity_poly.entity_id
_entity_poly.type
_entity_poly.pdbx_seq_one_letter_code
_entity_poly.pdbx_strand_id
1 'polypeptide(L)'
;MCSSDLVGVLTNELGDQINQPESHVESMLSNLSTQAADLEGIYSNASYRMAATKAYDSIVLNRLEGLRVSRVEGFQGVKGFLNRRMLPAIDSCRAFSERLRRLSERISRAGDLLQTQTEMIIQRQNRDLLISMNSRAKAQLRLQQTVEGLSIAAVTYYGAGLVGFLGMSLPLDSWGIDLVTIKAVSIPVIAGFVWLTIRRVKQSK
;
A
#
# COMPACT_ATOMS: atom_id res chain seq x y z
N MET A 1 15.56 34.04 9.86
CA MET A 1 15.05 33.51 8.58
C MET A 1 15.73 32.21 8.11
N CYS A 2 16.81 31.71 8.73
CA CYS A 2 17.58 30.56 8.20
C CYS A 2 17.06 29.15 8.58
N SER A 3 16.21 28.98 9.61
CA SER A 3 15.73 27.63 10.03
C SER A 3 14.52 27.10 9.27
N SER A 4 13.73 27.96 8.61
CA SER A 4 12.51 27.51 7.92
C SER A 4 12.82 26.81 6.59
N ASP A 5 13.85 27.26 5.88
CA ASP A 5 14.26 26.66 4.60
C ASP A 5 14.92 25.29 4.78
N LEU A 6 15.67 25.10 5.87
CA LEU A 6 16.30 23.81 6.17
C LEU A 6 15.26 22.71 6.44
N VAL A 7 14.18 23.05 7.13
CA VAL A 7 13.06 22.12 7.38
C VAL A 7 12.33 21.80 6.08
N GLY A 8 12.11 22.79 5.21
CA GLY A 8 11.51 22.61 3.88
C GLY A 8 12.32 21.69 2.96
N VAL A 9 13.64 21.87 2.92
CA VAL A 9 14.58 21.02 2.15
C VAL A 9 14.60 19.61 2.73
N LEU A 10 14.71 19.45 4.05
CA LEU A 10 14.66 18.13 4.70
C LEU A 10 13.33 17.40 4.49
N THR A 11 12.20 18.12 4.47
CA THR A 11 10.89 17.51 4.18
C THR A 11 10.73 17.09 2.71
N ASN A 12 11.29 17.85 1.77
CA ASN A 12 11.29 17.48 0.36
C ASN A 12 12.24 16.31 0.08
N GLU A 13 13.39 16.27 0.75
CA GLU A 13 14.38 15.20 0.62
C GLU A 13 13.91 13.90 1.29
N LEU A 14 13.15 13.99 2.40
CA LEU A 14 12.39 12.85 2.94
C LEU A 14 11.25 12.42 1.99
N GLY A 15 10.57 13.37 1.34
CA GLY A 15 9.52 13.09 0.36
C GLY A 15 10.04 12.31 -0.85
N ASP A 16 11.22 12.68 -1.34
CA ASP A 16 11.89 11.98 -2.45
C ASP A 16 12.41 10.60 -2.03
N GLN A 17 12.94 10.41 -0.82
CA GLN A 17 13.32 9.07 -0.33
C GLN A 17 12.13 8.12 -0.16
N ILE A 18 10.93 8.63 0.12
CA ILE A 18 9.71 7.82 0.22
C ILE A 18 9.19 7.38 -1.17
N ASN A 19 9.54 8.09 -2.25
CA ASN A 19 9.21 7.72 -3.65
C ASN A 19 10.25 6.78 -4.30
N GLN A 20 11.44 6.60 -3.71
CA GLN A 20 12.47 5.68 -4.20
C GLN A 20 12.11 4.18 -4.19
N PRO A 21 11.37 3.62 -3.20
CA PRO A 21 11.05 2.20 -3.22
C PRO A 21 10.14 1.81 -4.39
N GLU A 22 9.23 2.69 -4.83
CA GLU A 22 8.36 2.40 -5.98
C GLU A 22 9.13 2.37 -7.30
N SER A 23 9.95 3.40 -7.57
CA SER A 23 10.75 3.46 -8.81
C SER A 23 11.75 2.31 -8.93
N HIS A 24 12.34 1.87 -7.80
CA HIS A 24 13.23 0.71 -7.81
C HIS A 24 12.47 -0.58 -8.13
N VAL A 25 11.32 -0.83 -7.51
CA VAL A 25 10.50 -2.02 -7.76
C VAL A 25 9.99 -2.05 -9.19
N GLU A 26 9.55 -0.91 -9.73
CA GLU A 26 9.12 -0.79 -11.12
C GLU A 26 10.25 -1.13 -12.11
N SER A 27 11.47 -0.67 -11.84
CA SER A 27 12.64 -1.03 -12.65
C SER A 27 12.97 -2.54 -12.60
N MET A 28 12.81 -3.18 -11.43
CA MET A 28 13.01 -4.62 -11.28
C MET A 28 11.93 -5.42 -12.01
N LEU A 29 10.67 -4.96 -11.95
CA LEU A 29 9.55 -5.58 -12.65
C LEU A 29 9.75 -5.52 -14.17
N SER A 30 10.20 -4.37 -14.69
CA SER A 30 10.52 -4.18 -16.11
C SER A 30 11.66 -5.11 -16.58
N ASN A 31 12.73 -5.19 -15.79
CA ASN A 31 13.85 -6.10 -16.08
C ASN A 31 13.40 -7.56 -16.06
N LEU A 32 12.58 -7.95 -15.08
CA LEU A 32 12.05 -9.31 -14.98
C LEU A 32 11.12 -9.63 -16.15
N SER A 33 10.26 -8.68 -16.56
CA SER A 33 9.38 -8.83 -17.72
C SER A 33 10.17 -9.01 -19.02
N THR A 34 11.28 -8.28 -19.18
CA THR A 34 12.16 -8.41 -20.35
C THR A 34 12.80 -9.80 -20.38
N GLN A 35 13.34 -10.27 -19.25
CA GLN A 35 13.90 -11.62 -19.16
C GLN A 35 12.85 -12.72 -19.39
N ALA A 36 11.60 -12.50 -18.93
CA ALA A 36 10.49 -13.41 -19.18
C ALA A 36 10.17 -13.48 -20.67
N ALA A 37 10.11 -12.34 -21.36
CA ALA A 37 9.86 -12.25 -22.79
C ALA A 37 10.97 -12.95 -23.61
N ASP A 38 12.24 -12.75 -23.25
CA ASP A 38 13.37 -13.42 -23.90
C ASP A 38 13.29 -14.94 -23.74
N LEU A 39 12.97 -15.41 -22.53
CA LEU A 39 12.80 -16.83 -22.24
C LEU A 39 11.65 -17.43 -23.04
N GLU A 40 10.52 -16.73 -23.12
CA GLU A 40 9.34 -17.15 -23.88
C GLU A 40 9.64 -17.20 -25.38
N GLY A 41 10.42 -16.24 -25.90
CA GLY A 41 10.91 -16.27 -27.27
C GLY A 41 11.76 -17.51 -27.57
N ILE A 42 12.67 -17.88 -26.67
CA ILE A 42 13.46 -19.11 -26.81
C ILE A 42 12.56 -20.35 -26.73
N TYR A 43 11.62 -20.38 -25.78
CA TYR A 43 10.69 -21.48 -25.57
C TYR A 43 9.78 -21.71 -26.78
N SER A 44 9.15 -20.66 -27.30
CA SER A 44 8.28 -20.71 -28.47
C SER A 44 9.00 -21.28 -29.69
N ASN A 45 10.26 -20.87 -29.91
CA ASN A 45 11.07 -21.33 -31.04
C ASN A 45 11.55 -22.79 -30.90
N ALA A 46 11.85 -23.24 -29.68
CA ALA A 46 12.48 -24.55 -29.45
C ALA A 46 11.50 -25.67 -29.05
N SER A 47 10.41 -25.34 -28.36
CA SER A 47 9.54 -26.31 -27.66
C SER A 47 9.03 -27.44 -28.56
N TYR A 48 8.49 -27.13 -29.73
CA TYR A 48 7.98 -28.11 -30.69
C TYR A 48 9.08 -29.10 -31.12
N ARG A 49 10.26 -28.59 -31.47
CA ARG A 49 11.40 -29.43 -31.91
C ARG A 49 11.90 -30.32 -30.79
N MET A 50 11.94 -29.83 -29.56
CA MET A 50 12.39 -30.60 -28.40
C MET A 50 11.38 -31.70 -28.04
N ALA A 51 10.09 -31.39 -28.07
CA ALA A 51 9.02 -32.36 -27.89
C ALA A 51 9.06 -33.44 -28.98
N ALA A 52 9.25 -33.04 -30.24
CA ALA A 52 9.41 -33.96 -31.36
C ALA A 52 10.64 -34.86 -31.20
N THR A 53 11.82 -34.32 -30.85
CA THR A 53 13.03 -35.11 -30.60
C THR A 53 12.81 -36.16 -29.50
N LYS A 54 12.12 -35.79 -28.42
CA LYS A 54 11.77 -36.73 -27.34
C LYS A 54 10.82 -37.84 -27.83
N ALA A 55 9.83 -37.49 -28.65
CA ALA A 55 8.93 -38.48 -29.24
C ALA A 55 9.67 -39.42 -30.20
N TYR A 56 10.54 -38.88 -31.06
CA TYR A 56 11.32 -39.66 -32.01
C TYR A 56 12.28 -40.63 -31.32
N ASP A 57 12.92 -40.25 -30.22
CA ASP A 57 13.73 -41.17 -29.41
C ASP A 57 12.92 -42.41 -29.01
N SER A 58 11.73 -42.22 -28.46
CA SER A 58 10.85 -43.35 -28.06
C SER A 58 10.42 -44.21 -29.24
N ILE A 59 10.12 -43.60 -30.40
CA ILE A 59 9.72 -44.34 -31.60
C ILE A 59 10.89 -45.18 -32.11
N VAL A 60 12.10 -44.61 -32.21
CA VAL A 60 13.29 -45.31 -32.69
C VAL A 60 13.61 -46.50 -31.77
N LEU A 61 13.57 -46.31 -30.46
CA LEU A 61 13.84 -47.38 -29.49
C LEU A 61 12.80 -48.51 -29.61
N ASN A 62 11.50 -48.18 -29.70
CA ASN A 62 10.44 -49.17 -29.89
C ASN A 62 10.59 -49.96 -31.20
N ARG A 63 10.98 -49.28 -32.30
CA ARG A 63 11.22 -49.94 -33.59
C ARG A 63 12.43 -50.87 -33.54
N LEU A 64 13.52 -50.44 -32.90
CA LEU A 64 14.72 -51.28 -32.72
C LEU A 64 14.41 -52.53 -31.90
N GLU A 65 13.53 -52.43 -30.91
CA GLU A 65 13.09 -53.57 -30.11
C GLU A 65 12.22 -54.54 -30.92
N GLY A 66 11.27 -54.03 -31.70
CA GLY A 66 10.41 -54.85 -32.57
C GLY A 66 11.17 -55.61 -33.66
N LEU A 67 12.29 -55.07 -34.15
CA LEU A 67 13.14 -55.70 -35.16
C LEU A 67 13.96 -56.90 -34.62
N ARG A 68 13.96 -57.15 -33.31
CA ARG A 68 14.73 -58.24 -32.66
C ARG A 68 16.20 -58.30 -33.12
N VAL A 69 16.83 -57.13 -33.26
CA VAL A 69 18.19 -57.04 -33.80
C VAL A 69 19.17 -57.74 -32.85
N SER A 70 19.79 -58.81 -33.34
CA SER A 70 20.79 -59.57 -32.61
C SER A 70 22.20 -59.02 -32.83
N ARG A 71 23.11 -59.36 -31.90
CA ARG A 71 24.53 -59.01 -32.00
C ARG A 71 25.23 -60.03 -32.89
N VAL A 72 26.05 -59.56 -33.82
CA VAL A 72 26.99 -60.41 -34.55
C VAL A 72 28.25 -60.57 -33.71
N GLU A 73 28.79 -61.78 -33.60
CA GLU A 73 30.00 -62.09 -32.84
C GLU A 73 31.15 -61.14 -33.22
N GLY A 74 31.85 -60.59 -32.23
CA GLY A 74 32.94 -59.61 -32.43
C GLY A 74 32.50 -58.16 -32.68
N PHE A 75 31.22 -57.87 -33.00
CA PHE A 75 30.74 -56.51 -33.30
C PHE A 75 29.74 -56.00 -32.26
N GLN A 76 29.61 -54.68 -32.11
CA GLN A 76 28.57 -54.08 -31.26
C GLN A 76 27.21 -54.16 -31.97
N GLY A 77 26.16 -54.59 -31.26
CA GLY A 77 24.81 -54.63 -31.84
C GLY A 77 24.30 -53.24 -32.21
N VAL A 78 23.47 -53.15 -33.25
CA VAL A 78 22.96 -51.88 -33.80
C VAL A 78 22.30 -51.01 -32.72
N LYS A 79 21.47 -51.61 -31.86
CA LYS A 79 20.83 -50.91 -30.73
C LYS A 79 21.87 -50.23 -29.82
N GLY A 80 22.93 -50.94 -29.47
CA GLY A 80 23.99 -50.40 -28.60
C GLY A 80 24.78 -49.28 -29.27
N PHE A 81 25.09 -49.44 -30.56
CA PHE A 81 25.81 -48.41 -31.33
C PHE A 81 24.98 -47.13 -31.45
N LEU A 82 23.71 -47.25 -31.87
CA LEU A 82 22.82 -46.13 -32.06
C LEU A 82 22.56 -45.40 -30.73
N ASN A 83 22.31 -46.15 -29.65
CA ASN A 83 22.09 -45.57 -28.33
C ASN A 83 23.31 -44.75 -27.88
N ARG A 84 24.53 -45.31 -27.96
CA ARG A 84 25.75 -44.58 -27.57
C ARG A 84 26.01 -43.32 -28.40
N ARG A 85 25.55 -43.28 -29.65
CA ARG A 85 25.73 -42.15 -30.57
C ARG A 85 24.65 -41.08 -30.41
N MET A 86 23.39 -41.48 -30.20
CA MET A 86 22.24 -40.57 -30.16
C MET A 86 21.91 -40.07 -28.75
N LEU A 87 22.07 -40.91 -27.73
CA LEU A 87 21.66 -40.59 -26.35
C LEU A 87 22.27 -39.28 -25.82
N PRO A 88 23.57 -38.95 -26.08
CA PRO A 88 24.13 -37.68 -25.60
C PRO A 88 23.42 -36.43 -26.16
N ALA A 89 22.98 -36.47 -27.41
CA ALA A 89 22.27 -35.36 -28.04
C ALA A 89 20.84 -35.22 -27.46
N ILE A 90 20.15 -36.34 -27.28
CA ILE A 90 18.81 -36.37 -26.68
C ILE A 90 18.85 -35.88 -25.22
N ASP A 91 19.84 -36.33 -24.45
CA ASP A 91 20.02 -35.91 -23.06
C ASP A 91 20.31 -34.40 -22.97
N SER A 92 21.07 -33.85 -23.92
CA SER A 92 21.30 -32.40 -24.02
C SER A 92 20.00 -31.63 -24.29
N CYS A 93 19.16 -32.11 -25.21
CA CYS A 93 17.84 -31.52 -25.45
C CYS A 93 16.94 -31.61 -24.20
N ARG A 94 16.97 -32.73 -23.47
CA ARG A 94 16.20 -32.90 -22.24
C ARG A 94 16.68 -31.94 -21.14
N ALA A 95 17.99 -31.82 -20.96
CA ALA A 95 18.60 -30.91 -19.99
C ALA A 95 18.28 -29.44 -20.30
N PHE A 96 18.33 -29.04 -21.58
CA PHE A 96 17.93 -27.69 -21.97
C PHE A 96 16.46 -27.42 -21.71
N SER A 97 15.57 -28.36 -22.04
CA SER A 97 14.12 -28.21 -21.80
C SER A 97 13.82 -28.04 -20.30
N GLU A 98 14.48 -28.83 -19.47
CA GLU A 98 14.36 -28.74 -18.01
C GLU A 98 14.93 -27.43 -17.45
N ARG A 99 16.06 -26.95 -17.99
CA ARG A 99 16.63 -25.65 -17.62
C ARG A 99 15.67 -24.51 -17.94
N LEU A 100 15.03 -24.56 -19.10
CA LEU A 100 14.06 -23.56 -19.55
C LEU A 100 12.83 -23.51 -18.63
N ARG A 101 12.29 -24.69 -18.28
CA ARG A 101 11.20 -24.83 -17.30
C ARG A 101 11.57 -24.24 -15.93
N ARG A 102 12.75 -24.59 -15.41
CA ARG A 102 13.23 -24.06 -14.12
C ARG A 102 13.41 -22.54 -14.13
N LEU A 103 13.87 -21.98 -15.25
CA LEU A 103 14.00 -20.53 -15.39
C LEU A 103 12.63 -19.85 -15.37
N SER A 104 11.65 -20.40 -16.10
CA SER A 104 10.27 -19.89 -16.09
C SER A 104 9.69 -19.89 -14.66
N GLU A 105 9.84 -20.99 -13.93
CA GLU A 105 9.38 -21.07 -12.53
C GLU A 105 10.08 -20.07 -11.61
N ARG A 106 11.37 -19.79 -11.82
CA ARG A 106 12.12 -18.78 -11.06
C ARG A 106 11.63 -17.38 -11.36
N ILE A 107 11.34 -17.08 -12.63
CA ILE A 107 10.79 -15.80 -13.06
C ILE A 107 9.40 -15.59 -12.45
N SER A 108 8.53 -16.61 -12.50
CA SER A 108 7.20 -16.55 -11.87
C SER A 108 7.30 -16.24 -10.38
N ARG A 109 8.13 -16.99 -9.63
CA ARG A 109 8.32 -16.75 -8.19
C ARG A 109 8.90 -15.37 -7.90
N ALA A 110 9.83 -14.88 -8.72
CA ALA A 110 10.36 -13.53 -8.56
C ALA A 110 9.28 -12.46 -8.80
N GLY A 111 8.39 -12.68 -9.77
CA GLY A 111 7.25 -11.82 -10.06
C GLY A 111 6.28 -11.75 -8.88
N ASP A 112 5.89 -12.91 -8.33
CA ASP A 112 4.99 -12.99 -7.17
C ASP A 112 5.56 -12.24 -5.95
N LEU A 113 6.87 -12.36 -5.71
CA LEU A 113 7.56 -11.65 -4.63
C LEU A 113 7.58 -10.12 -4.85
N LEU A 114 7.83 -9.65 -6.08
CA LEU A 114 7.81 -8.22 -6.41
C LEU A 114 6.40 -7.64 -6.28
N GLN A 115 5.38 -8.38 -6.72
CA GLN A 115 3.98 -7.97 -6.56
C GLN A 115 3.62 -7.84 -5.07
N THR A 116 4.01 -8.81 -4.25
CA THR A 116 3.79 -8.78 -2.80
C THR A 116 4.51 -7.60 -2.14
N GLN A 117 5.75 -7.30 -2.57
CA GLN A 117 6.48 -6.13 -2.06
C GLN A 117 5.81 -4.81 -2.45
N THR A 118 5.31 -4.69 -3.68
CA THR A 118 4.58 -3.51 -4.15
C THR A 118 3.33 -3.27 -3.30
N GLU A 119 2.53 -4.32 -3.08
CA GLU A 119 1.34 -4.26 -2.24
C GLU A 119 1.68 -3.82 -0.79
N MET A 120 2.78 -4.35 -0.22
CA MET A 120 3.23 -3.92 1.11
C MET A 120 3.65 -2.45 1.16
N ILE A 121 4.29 -1.92 0.10
CA ILE A 121 4.67 -0.49 0.02
C ILE A 121 3.40 0.38 0.02
N ILE A 122 2.41 0.06 -0.82
CA ILE A 122 1.14 0.78 -0.90
C ILE A 122 0.40 0.76 0.45
N GLN A 123 0.34 -0.41 1.09
CA GLN A 123 -0.28 -0.54 2.41
C GLN A 123 0.42 0.30 3.48
N ARG A 124 1.75 0.37 3.46
CA ARG A 124 2.53 1.22 4.39
C ARG A 124 2.25 2.71 4.16
N GLN A 125 2.26 3.17 2.90
CA GLN A 125 1.95 4.54 2.56
C GLN A 125 0.53 4.94 3.04
N ASN A 126 -0.47 4.09 2.81
CA ASN A 126 -1.83 4.31 3.28
C ASN A 126 -1.90 4.40 4.81
N ARG A 127 -1.20 3.50 5.52
CA ARG A 127 -1.13 3.53 6.99
C ARG A 127 -0.52 4.84 7.49
N ASP A 128 0.59 5.26 6.90
CA ASP A 128 1.30 6.47 7.32
C ASP A 128 0.47 7.73 7.00
N LEU A 129 -0.24 7.74 5.87
CA LEU A 129 -1.18 8.80 5.53
C LEU A 129 -2.31 8.89 6.56
N LEU A 130 -2.94 7.77 6.94
CA LEU A 130 -3.98 7.74 7.97
C LEU A 130 -3.48 8.21 9.33
N ILE A 131 -2.26 7.81 9.72
CA ILE A 131 -1.61 8.29 10.95
C ILE A 131 -1.43 9.82 10.90
N SER A 132 -0.94 10.35 9.78
CA SER A 132 -0.77 11.80 9.59
C SER A 132 -2.11 12.56 9.60
N MET A 133 -3.19 11.94 9.09
CA MET A 133 -4.52 12.53 9.09
C MET A 133 -5.12 12.56 10.50
N ASN A 134 -4.98 11.47 11.27
CA ASN A 134 -5.46 11.41 12.64
C ASN A 134 -4.74 12.44 13.53
N SER A 135 -3.43 12.61 13.35
CA SER A 135 -2.68 13.62 14.11
C SER A 135 -3.14 15.05 13.78
N ARG A 136 -3.35 15.37 12.49
CA ARG A 136 -3.92 16.65 12.04
C ARG A 136 -5.34 16.86 12.55
N ALA A 137 -6.22 15.87 12.45
CA ALA A 137 -7.59 15.95 12.94
C ALA A 137 -7.64 16.21 14.45
N LYS A 138 -6.77 15.55 15.23
CA LYS A 138 -6.66 15.78 16.68
C LYS A 138 -6.20 17.21 17.01
N ALA A 139 -5.27 17.77 16.23
CA ALA A 139 -4.86 19.17 16.36
C ALA A 139 -6.00 20.13 16.00
N GLN A 140 -6.73 19.86 14.93
CA GLN A 140 -7.91 20.64 14.51
C GLN A 140 -9.02 20.62 15.58
N LEU A 141 -9.30 19.46 16.19
CA LEU A 141 -10.26 19.34 17.28
C LEU A 141 -9.88 20.18 18.50
N ARG A 142 -8.59 20.24 18.86
CA ARG A 142 -8.12 21.09 19.96
C ARG A 142 -8.31 22.58 19.66
N LEU A 143 -7.97 23.02 18.45
CA LEU A 143 -8.18 24.40 18.03
C LEU A 143 -9.68 24.76 18.06
N GLN A 144 -10.54 23.88 17.55
CA GLN A 144 -11.98 24.08 17.59
C GLN A 144 -12.51 24.18 19.03
N GLN A 145 -12.07 23.30 19.93
CA GLN A 145 -12.44 23.36 21.35
C GLN A 145 -11.97 24.65 22.03
N THR A 146 -10.79 25.17 21.68
CA THR A 146 -10.32 26.47 22.21
C THR A 146 -11.18 27.64 21.70
N VAL A 147 -11.62 27.61 20.44
CA VAL A 147 -12.50 28.64 19.87
C VAL A 147 -13.91 28.55 20.47
N GLU A 148 -14.40 27.34 20.75
CA GLU A 148 -15.67 27.14 21.48
C GLU A 148 -15.64 27.78 22.87
N GLY A 149 -14.54 27.60 23.62
CA GLY A 149 -14.37 28.22 24.94
C GLY A 149 -14.36 29.75 24.90
N LEU A 150 -13.69 30.34 23.90
CA LEU A 150 -13.67 31.79 23.71
C LEU A 150 -15.05 32.35 23.34
N SER A 151 -15.82 31.63 22.53
CA SER A 151 -17.19 32.01 22.17
C SER A 151 -18.12 32.09 23.40
N ILE A 152 -18.01 31.15 24.33
CA ILE A 152 -18.78 31.17 25.58
C ILE A 152 -18.48 32.44 26.38
N ALA A 153 -17.21 32.81 26.51
CA ALA A 153 -16.80 34.02 27.22
C ALA A 153 -17.38 35.28 26.56
N ALA A 154 -17.30 35.38 25.22
CA ALA A 154 -17.85 36.50 24.45
C ALA A 154 -19.38 36.60 24.62
N VAL A 155 -20.12 35.51 24.40
CA VAL A 155 -21.59 35.50 24.53
C VAL A 155 -22.03 35.83 25.96
N THR A 156 -21.34 35.30 26.96
CA THR A 156 -21.65 35.59 28.38
C THR A 156 -21.45 37.06 28.71
N TYR A 157 -20.37 37.68 28.24
CA TYR A 157 -20.10 39.11 28.44
C TYR A 157 -21.18 40.00 27.80
N TYR A 158 -21.49 39.75 26.53
CA TYR A 158 -22.53 40.52 25.82
C TYR A 158 -23.92 40.30 26.42
N GLY A 159 -24.24 39.06 26.82
CA GLY A 159 -25.52 38.73 27.46
C GLY A 159 -25.70 39.45 28.80
N ALA A 160 -24.68 39.46 29.65
CA ALA A 160 -24.71 40.19 30.92
C ALA A 160 -24.87 41.71 30.73
N GLY A 161 -24.21 42.27 29.70
CA GLY A 161 -24.40 43.67 29.31
C GLY A 161 -25.84 43.97 28.91
N LEU A 162 -26.47 43.11 28.11
CA LEU A 162 -27.85 43.27 27.65
C LEU A 162 -28.86 43.24 28.80
N VAL A 163 -28.70 42.33 29.76
CA VAL A 163 -29.53 42.28 30.97
C VAL A 163 -29.34 43.55 31.81
N GLY A 164 -28.10 44.05 31.89
CA GLY A 164 -27.80 45.31 32.55
C GLY A 164 -28.53 46.52 31.95
N PHE A 165 -28.71 46.57 30.63
CA PHE A 165 -29.47 47.61 29.94
C PHE A 165 -30.98 47.46 30.11
N LEU A 166 -31.50 46.23 30.00
CA LEU A 166 -32.92 45.95 30.23
C LEU A 166 -33.32 46.29 31.67
N GLY A 167 -32.48 45.98 32.64
CA GLY A 167 -32.69 46.33 34.05
C GLY A 167 -32.84 47.84 34.29
N MET A 168 -32.10 48.68 33.58
CA MET A 168 -32.26 50.15 33.69
C MET A 168 -33.60 50.66 33.12
N SER A 169 -34.24 49.90 32.24
CA SER A 169 -35.51 50.28 31.59
C SER A 169 -36.75 49.76 32.35
N LEU A 170 -36.55 48.95 33.39
CA LEU A 170 -37.60 48.44 34.26
C LEU A 170 -37.74 49.36 35.50
N PRO A 171 -38.97 49.63 35.98
CA PRO A 171 -39.20 50.47 37.17
C PRO A 171 -38.86 49.69 38.46
N LEU A 172 -37.57 49.38 38.64
CA LEU A 172 -37.03 48.58 39.75
C LEU A 172 -37.16 49.28 41.12
N ASP A 173 -37.35 50.59 41.11
CA ASP A 173 -37.56 51.41 42.32
C ASP A 173 -38.85 51.02 43.07
N SER A 174 -39.81 50.40 42.38
CA SER A 174 -41.08 49.95 42.99
C SER A 174 -40.99 48.63 43.75
N TRP A 175 -39.93 47.82 43.53
CA TRP A 175 -39.78 46.47 44.10
C TRP A 175 -38.65 46.36 45.14
N GLY A 176 -37.93 47.45 45.44
CA GLY A 176 -36.89 47.48 46.47
C GLY A 176 -35.64 46.65 46.16
N ILE A 177 -35.40 46.35 44.88
CA ILE A 177 -34.27 45.52 44.42
C ILE A 177 -33.22 46.43 43.79
N ASP A 178 -32.01 46.41 44.34
CA ASP A 178 -30.88 47.16 43.81
C ASP A 178 -30.42 46.59 42.45
N LEU A 179 -30.13 47.49 41.51
CA LEU A 179 -29.68 47.15 40.16
C LEU A 179 -28.33 46.40 40.19
N VAL A 180 -27.53 46.63 41.23
CA VAL A 180 -26.27 45.92 41.47
C VAL A 180 -26.50 44.43 41.74
N THR A 181 -27.50 44.07 42.54
CA THR A 181 -27.85 42.67 42.86
C THR A 181 -28.38 41.93 41.64
N ILE A 182 -29.20 42.58 40.82
CA ILE A 182 -29.73 41.98 39.58
C ILE A 182 -28.60 41.70 38.59
N LYS A 183 -27.66 42.65 38.40
CA LYS A 183 -26.49 42.42 37.56
C LYS A 183 -25.60 41.30 38.10
N ALA A 184 -25.34 41.27 39.40
CA ALA A 184 -24.52 40.25 40.04
C ALA A 184 -25.11 38.83 39.89
N VAL A 185 -26.44 38.68 39.98
CA VAL A 185 -27.13 37.39 39.81
C VAL A 185 -27.26 37.00 38.34
N SER A 186 -27.37 37.96 37.41
CA SER A 186 -27.51 37.66 35.98
C SER A 186 -26.29 36.97 35.37
N ILE A 187 -25.08 37.31 35.82
CA ILE A 187 -23.83 36.76 35.28
C ILE A 187 -23.76 35.23 35.43
N PRO A 188 -23.91 34.63 36.62
CA PRO A 188 -23.88 33.18 36.78
C PRO A 188 -25.07 32.48 36.13
N VAL A 189 -26.24 33.13 36.07
CA VAL A 189 -27.43 32.56 35.42
C VAL A 189 -27.23 32.45 33.90
N ILE A 190 -26.75 33.51 33.25
CA ILE A 190 -26.47 33.53 31.81
C ILE A 190 -25.33 32.56 31.48
N ALA A 191 -24.25 32.57 32.26
CA ALA A 191 -23.14 31.65 32.09
C ALA A 191 -23.59 30.18 32.19
N GLY A 192 -24.41 29.86 33.20
CA GLY A 192 -24.99 28.53 33.38
C GLY A 192 -25.93 28.13 32.24
N PHE A 193 -26.76 29.05 31.76
CA PHE A 193 -27.69 28.81 30.66
C PHE A 193 -26.95 28.54 29.35
N VAL A 194 -25.97 29.37 28.99
CA VAL A 194 -25.13 29.20 27.79
C VAL A 194 -24.34 27.90 27.84
N TRP A 195 -23.81 27.53 29.01
CA TRP A 195 -23.11 26.27 29.18
C TRP A 195 -24.03 25.06 29.00
N LEU A 196 -25.25 25.10 29.57
CA LEU A 196 -26.23 24.01 29.43
C LEU A 196 -26.73 23.85 27.99
N THR A 197 -26.99 24.95 27.26
CA THR A 197 -27.44 24.90 25.87
C THR A 197 -26.37 24.30 24.96
N ILE A 198 -25.11 24.73 25.10
CA ILE A 198 -23.99 24.18 24.32
C ILE A 198 -23.76 22.71 24.67
N ARG A 199 -23.80 22.35 25.96
CA ARG A 199 -23.64 20.96 26.40
C ARG A 199 -24.74 20.05 25.81
N ARG A 200 -25.99 20.51 25.74
CA ARG A 200 -27.08 19.76 25.11
C ARG A 200 -26.90 19.59 23.60
N VAL A 201 -26.51 20.64 22.89
CA VAL A 201 -26.22 20.56 21.45
C VAL A 201 -25.07 19.58 21.17
N LYS A 202 -24.07 19.53 22.05
CA LYS A 202 -22.92 18.63 21.94
C LYS A 202 -23.23 17.16 22.27
N GLN A 203 -24.31 16.89 23.02
CA GLN A 203 -24.78 15.53 23.32
C GLN A 203 -25.76 14.97 22.26
N SER A 204 -26.31 15.84 21.41
CA SER A 204 -27.26 15.47 20.35
C SER A 204 -26.59 15.20 18.99
N LYS A 205 -25.26 15.37 18.89
CA LYS A 205 -24.43 15.01 17.73
C LYS A 205 -23.61 13.78 18.07
#